data_AF-A0A0F8Y133-F1
#
_entry.id   AF-A0A0F8Y133-F1
#
_cell.length_a   1.000
_cell.length_b   1.000
_cell.length_c   1.000
_cell.angle_alpha   90.00
_cell.angle_beta   90.00
_cell.angle_gamma   90.00
#
_symmetry.space_group_name_H-M   'P 1'
#
loop_
_entity.id
_entity.type
_entity.pdbx_description
1 polymer ?
#
loop_
_entity_poly.entity_id
_entity_poly.type
_entity_poly.pdbx_seq_one_letter_code
_entity_poly.pdbx_strand_id
1 'polypeptide(L)'
;MTKAQEEIESKRETKLDPEKVRDVPGWEENAPIPICMGGDYRALTFCCKPGHSLTYGFKCRRDETLKDLNFDHEEFIRIKEEFSTENDWDSDIVCFGSIAYCCMRRGGCPRRDVALQIRYPNTPMEEIMKTYFQKKKDLSKKILASIKNHDGKEKVDPYLDLF
;
A
#
# COMPACT_ATOMS: atom_id res chain seq x y z
N MET A 1 -6.40 -30.01 -2.58
CA MET A 1 -5.10 -29.31 -2.58
C MET A 1 -4.01 -30.31 -2.21
N THR A 2 -2.76 -30.10 -2.63
CA THR A 2 -1.65 -31.00 -2.27
C THR A 2 -1.08 -30.61 -0.90
N LYS A 3 -0.47 -31.55 -0.17
CA LYS A 3 0.24 -31.25 1.10
C LYS A 3 1.26 -30.13 0.96
N ALA A 4 1.90 -30.02 -0.21
CA ALA A 4 2.84 -28.94 -0.50
C ALA A 4 2.14 -27.57 -0.63
N GLN A 5 0.93 -27.53 -1.18
CA GLN A 5 0.12 -26.30 -1.23
C GLN A 5 -0.32 -25.89 0.18
N GLU A 6 -0.81 -26.83 1.00
CA GLU A 6 -1.21 -26.57 2.38
C GLU A 6 -0.04 -26.10 3.27
N GLU A 7 1.17 -26.66 3.09
CA GLU A 7 2.38 -26.22 3.80
C GLU A 7 2.87 -24.83 3.35
N ILE A 8 2.74 -24.50 2.06
CA ILE A 8 3.08 -23.17 1.53
C ILE A 8 2.08 -22.14 2.03
N GLU A 9 0.79 -22.46 2.03
CA GLU A 9 -0.30 -21.61 2.52
C GLU A 9 -0.16 -21.38 4.03
N SER A 10 0.08 -22.42 4.82
CA SER A 10 0.36 -22.33 6.26
C SER A 10 1.61 -21.52 6.59
N LYS A 11 2.69 -21.62 5.78
CA LYS A 11 3.90 -20.79 5.90
C LYS A 11 3.69 -19.33 5.51
N ARG A 12 2.73 -19.04 4.62
CA ARG A 12 2.31 -17.68 4.24
C ARG A 12 1.42 -17.07 5.33
N GLU A 13 0.49 -17.83 5.88
CA GLU A 13 -0.39 -17.43 6.99
C GLU A 13 0.39 -17.10 8.26
N THR A 14 1.46 -17.86 8.58
CA THR A 14 2.25 -17.62 9.81
C THR A 14 3.01 -16.29 9.82
N LYS A 15 3.18 -15.61 8.68
CA LYS A 15 3.89 -14.32 8.60
C LYS A 15 2.98 -13.11 8.76
N LEU A 16 1.67 -13.28 8.58
CA LEU A 16 0.72 -12.18 8.63
C LEU A 16 -0.08 -12.22 9.92
N ASP A 17 -0.11 -11.10 10.65
CA ASP A 17 -1.00 -10.95 11.78
C ASP A 17 -2.45 -10.83 11.26
N PRO A 18 -3.36 -11.78 11.56
CA PRO A 18 -4.74 -11.76 11.09
C PRO A 18 -5.51 -10.51 11.51
N GLU A 19 -5.12 -9.86 12.62
CA GLU A 19 -5.74 -8.62 13.07
C GLU A 19 -5.27 -7.38 12.30
N LYS A 20 -4.20 -7.51 11.51
CA LYS A 20 -3.54 -6.44 10.75
C LYS A 20 -3.75 -6.54 9.25
N VAL A 21 -4.58 -7.46 8.81
CA VAL A 21 -5.00 -7.59 7.41
C VAL A 21 -6.48 -7.29 7.23
N ARG A 22 -6.88 -7.06 5.98
CA ARG A 22 -8.25 -6.81 5.55
C ARG A 22 -8.51 -7.58 4.28
N ASP A 23 -9.73 -8.08 4.18
CA ASP A 23 -10.30 -8.52 2.92
C ASP A 23 -10.84 -7.31 2.15
N VAL A 24 -10.21 -6.99 1.02
CA VAL A 24 -10.59 -5.89 0.13
C VAL A 24 -10.55 -6.37 -1.32
N PRO A 25 -11.44 -5.88 -2.20
CA PRO A 25 -11.49 -6.35 -3.58
C PRO A 25 -10.16 -6.08 -4.30
N GLY A 26 -9.61 -7.06 -5.02
CA GLY A 26 -8.33 -6.90 -5.73
C GLY A 26 -7.08 -7.03 -4.85
N TRP A 27 -7.26 -7.27 -3.55
CA TRP A 27 -6.20 -7.71 -2.65
C TRP A 27 -6.83 -8.57 -1.54
N GLU A 28 -7.48 -9.66 -1.97
CA GLU A 28 -8.33 -10.50 -1.13
C GLU A 28 -7.58 -11.05 0.09
N GLU A 29 -8.27 -11.04 1.23
CA GLU A 29 -7.89 -11.64 2.54
C GLU A 29 -6.61 -11.12 3.24
N ASN A 30 -5.63 -10.59 2.50
CA ASN A 30 -4.30 -10.32 3.02
C ASN A 30 -3.78 -8.90 2.79
N ALA A 31 -4.65 -7.94 2.46
CA ALA A 31 -4.27 -6.54 2.32
C ALA A 31 -3.88 -5.94 3.69
N PRO A 32 -2.72 -5.31 3.83
CA PRO A 32 -2.26 -4.79 5.11
C PRO A 32 -3.05 -3.54 5.51
N ILE A 33 -3.38 -3.40 6.79
CA ILE A 33 -3.89 -2.12 7.31
C ILE A 33 -2.78 -1.04 7.25
N PRO A 34 -3.11 0.26 7.29
CA PRO A 34 -2.10 1.32 7.27
C PRO A 34 -1.03 1.19 8.38
N ILE A 35 0.21 1.61 8.10
CA ILE A 35 1.33 1.66 9.06
C ILE A 35 0.95 2.39 10.37
N CYS A 36 0.19 3.48 10.29
CA CYS A 36 -0.28 4.23 11.47
C CYS A 36 -1.26 3.47 12.37
N MET A 37 -1.73 2.29 11.92
CA MET A 37 -2.58 1.37 12.67
C MET A 37 -1.86 0.05 13.00
N GLY A 38 -0.56 -0.06 12.70
CA GLY A 38 0.28 -1.21 13.00
C GLY A 38 0.34 -2.29 11.91
N GLY A 39 0.06 -1.94 10.66
CA GLY A 39 0.30 -2.86 9.53
C GLY A 39 1.78 -3.10 9.25
N ASP A 40 2.07 -4.13 8.47
CA ASP A 40 3.41 -4.49 8.02
C ASP A 40 3.93 -3.60 6.87
N TYR A 41 5.15 -3.84 6.38
CA TYR A 41 5.84 -3.02 5.38
C TYR A 41 5.08 -2.86 4.06
N ARG A 42 4.23 -3.82 3.69
CA ARG A 42 3.38 -3.71 2.47
C ARG A 42 2.45 -2.49 2.56
N ALA A 43 2.09 -2.05 3.76
CA ALA A 43 1.24 -0.89 4.00
C ALA A 43 1.87 0.47 3.63
N LEU A 44 3.16 0.52 3.26
CA LEU A 44 3.80 1.74 2.75
C LEU A 44 3.08 2.32 1.51
N THR A 45 2.40 1.48 0.73
CA THR A 45 1.53 1.91 -0.38
C THR A 45 0.41 2.89 0.07
N PHE A 46 -0.05 2.79 1.31
CA PHE A 46 -1.09 3.65 1.89
C PHE A 46 -0.54 4.86 2.65
N CYS A 47 0.78 5.00 2.75
CA CYS A 47 1.41 6.10 3.47
C CYS A 47 1.40 7.41 2.65
N CYS A 48 1.26 8.52 3.36
CA CYS A 48 1.29 9.88 2.82
C CYS A 48 2.71 10.32 2.43
N LYS A 49 2.83 11.46 1.73
CA LYS A 49 4.12 12.02 1.29
C LYS A 49 5.01 12.46 2.48
N PRO A 50 6.29 12.00 2.56
CA PRO A 50 7.27 12.49 3.54
C PRO A 50 7.37 14.01 3.63
N GLY A 51 7.72 14.53 4.81
CA GLY A 51 7.87 15.97 5.04
C GLY A 51 6.58 16.77 5.26
N HIS A 52 5.40 16.13 5.17
CA HIS A 52 4.12 16.80 5.42
C HIS A 52 3.47 16.37 6.74
N SER A 53 3.05 17.33 7.54
CA SER A 53 2.25 17.10 8.75
C SER A 53 0.81 16.70 8.39
N LEU A 54 0.26 15.75 9.13
CA LEU A 54 -1.11 15.26 8.96
C LEU A 54 -1.91 15.55 10.22
N THR A 55 -3.24 15.68 10.09
CA THR A 55 -4.18 15.81 11.22
C THR A 55 -4.01 14.71 12.28
N TYR A 56 -3.55 13.52 11.88
CA TYR A 56 -3.24 12.39 12.77
C TYR A 56 -1.75 12.02 12.75
N GLY A 57 -0.88 13.01 12.51
CA GLY A 57 0.56 12.82 12.39
C GLY A 57 1.20 12.16 13.61
N PHE A 58 0.64 12.37 14.81
CA PHE A 58 1.12 11.75 16.05
C PHE A 58 1.00 10.22 16.10
N LYS A 59 0.19 9.60 15.24
CA LYS A 59 0.12 8.14 15.07
C LYS A 59 0.93 7.64 13.87
N CYS A 60 1.50 8.55 13.08
CA CYS A 60 2.24 8.19 11.89
C CYS A 60 3.55 7.52 12.26
N ARG A 61 3.78 6.31 11.75
CA ARG A 61 5.07 5.60 11.87
C ARG A 61 5.82 5.47 10.55
N ARG A 62 5.39 6.20 9.51
CA ARG A 62 6.00 6.12 8.18
C ARG A 62 7.50 6.36 8.24
N ASP A 63 7.93 7.47 8.83
CA ASP A 63 9.35 7.86 8.81
C ASP A 63 10.19 6.90 9.67
N GLU A 64 9.62 6.38 10.77
CA GLU A 64 10.23 5.31 11.56
C GLU A 64 10.39 4.01 10.74
N THR A 65 9.36 3.62 10.00
CA THR A 65 9.39 2.45 9.10
C THR A 65 10.40 2.62 7.97
N LEU A 66 10.44 3.79 7.32
CA LEU A 66 11.42 4.08 6.26
C LEU A 66 12.84 4.03 6.81
N LYS A 67 13.08 4.61 7.99
CA LYS A 67 14.36 4.53 8.69
C LYS A 67 14.75 3.08 9.04
N ASP A 68 13.81 2.30 9.56
CA ASP A 68 14.05 0.90 9.92
C ASP A 68 14.44 0.04 8.72
N LEU A 69 13.89 0.35 7.55
CA LEU A 69 14.23 -0.29 6.28
C LEU A 69 15.47 0.32 5.59
N ASN A 70 16.10 1.33 6.21
CA ASN A 70 17.13 2.16 5.60
C ASN A 70 16.74 2.60 4.18
N PHE A 71 15.49 3.07 4.05
CA PHE A 71 14.87 3.42 2.79
C PHE A 71 14.67 4.94 2.70
N ASP A 72 15.22 5.52 1.64
CA ASP A 72 15.29 6.96 1.48
C ASP A 72 13.93 7.59 1.18
N HIS A 73 13.71 8.80 1.71
CA HIS A 73 12.46 9.54 1.53
C HIS A 73 12.25 9.99 0.09
N GLU A 74 13.31 10.45 -0.59
CA GLU A 74 13.24 10.91 -1.98
C GLU A 74 12.94 9.73 -2.91
N GLU A 75 13.58 8.58 -2.67
CA GLU A 75 13.30 7.36 -3.43
C GLU A 75 11.86 6.86 -3.23
N PHE A 76 11.36 6.87 -1.98
CA PHE A 76 9.95 6.55 -1.70
C PHE A 76 8.98 7.51 -2.40
N ILE A 77 9.30 8.80 -2.44
CA ILE A 77 8.51 9.80 -3.17
C ILE A 77 8.57 9.50 -4.66
N ARG A 78 9.77 9.36 -5.24
CA ARG A 78 10.00 9.12 -6.66
C ARG A 78 9.18 7.94 -7.17
N ILE A 79 9.22 6.80 -6.47
CA ILE A 79 8.45 5.60 -6.86
C ILE A 79 6.95 5.87 -6.90
N LYS A 80 6.42 6.64 -5.94
CA LYS A 80 4.98 6.93 -5.87
C LYS A 80 4.54 7.94 -6.92
N GLU A 81 5.36 8.95 -7.21
CA GLU A 81 5.09 9.91 -8.28
C GLU A 81 5.18 9.22 -9.65
N GLU A 82 6.21 8.41 -9.90
CA GLU A 82 6.34 7.63 -11.15
C GLU A 82 5.18 6.65 -11.32
N PHE A 83 4.82 5.91 -10.28
CA PHE A 83 3.66 5.03 -10.32
C PHE A 83 2.38 5.81 -10.59
N SER A 84 2.28 7.04 -10.07
CA SER A 84 1.15 7.92 -10.32
C SER A 84 1.04 8.26 -11.81
N THR A 85 2.13 8.74 -12.41
CA THR A 85 2.21 9.07 -13.83
C THR A 85 1.94 7.86 -14.72
N GLU A 86 2.56 6.71 -14.43
CA GLU A 86 2.40 5.46 -15.18
C GLU A 86 0.94 4.95 -15.21
N ASN A 87 0.15 5.26 -14.18
CA ASN A 87 -1.20 4.74 -14.01
C ASN A 87 -2.30 5.81 -14.19
N ASP A 88 -1.94 7.01 -14.66
CA ASP A 88 -2.81 8.19 -14.65
C ASP A 88 -3.47 8.34 -13.28
N TRP A 89 -2.71 8.58 -12.22
CA TRP A 89 -3.22 8.68 -10.84
C TRP A 89 -3.09 10.07 -10.23
N ASP A 90 -2.63 11.04 -11.02
CA ASP A 90 -2.55 12.45 -10.63
C ASP A 90 -3.95 13.05 -10.50
N SER A 91 -4.19 13.89 -9.50
CA SER A 91 -5.50 14.49 -9.25
C SER A 91 -5.42 15.64 -8.25
N ASP A 92 -5.91 16.81 -8.65
CA ASP A 92 -5.89 18.03 -7.81
C ASP A 92 -6.81 17.97 -6.59
N ILE A 93 -7.75 17.02 -6.57
CA ILE A 93 -8.74 16.91 -5.48
C ILE A 93 -8.28 15.98 -4.34
N VAL A 94 -7.26 15.14 -4.56
CA VAL A 94 -6.75 14.22 -3.54
C VAL A 94 -5.57 14.81 -2.76
N CYS A 95 -5.21 14.16 -1.65
CA CYS A 95 -4.04 14.59 -0.89
C CYS A 95 -2.77 14.46 -1.73
N PHE A 96 -1.90 15.47 -1.68
CA PHE A 96 -0.60 15.48 -2.36
C PHE A 96 -0.67 15.32 -3.88
N GLY A 97 -1.81 15.64 -4.51
CA GLY A 97 -1.94 15.63 -5.96
C GLY A 97 -1.94 14.24 -6.60
N SER A 98 -1.93 13.14 -5.83
CA SER A 98 -1.88 11.79 -6.39
C SER A 98 -2.64 10.73 -5.56
N ILE A 99 -3.36 9.86 -6.26
CA ILE A 99 -4.04 8.68 -5.69
C ILE A 99 -3.02 7.69 -5.09
N ALA A 100 -1.75 7.71 -5.54
CA ALA A 100 -0.69 6.90 -4.96
C ALA A 100 -0.50 7.18 -3.46
N TYR A 101 -0.79 8.39 -2.98
CA TYR A 101 -0.72 8.74 -1.55
C TYR A 101 -2.02 8.53 -0.76
N CYS A 102 -3.09 8.09 -1.41
CA CYS A 102 -4.35 7.82 -0.72
C CYS A 102 -4.22 6.65 0.27
N CYS A 103 -4.68 6.88 1.50
CA CYS A 103 -4.72 5.89 2.57
C CYS A 103 -5.91 4.93 2.42
N MET A 104 -5.81 3.76 3.06
CA MET A 104 -6.95 2.86 3.26
C MET A 104 -7.77 3.35 4.45
N ARG A 105 -9.07 3.59 4.23
CA ARG A 105 -10.04 3.99 5.26
C ARG A 105 -11.26 3.08 5.18
N ARG A 106 -11.72 2.57 6.33
CA ARG A 106 -12.85 1.63 6.41
C ARG A 106 -14.15 2.20 5.83
N GLY A 107 -14.38 3.51 5.98
CA GLY A 107 -15.57 4.21 5.47
C GLY A 107 -15.36 4.97 4.16
N GLY A 108 -14.28 4.70 3.43
CA GLY A 108 -13.95 5.45 2.22
C GLY A 108 -13.30 6.81 2.47
N CYS A 109 -13.08 7.57 1.39
CA CYS A 109 -12.54 8.93 1.46
C CYS A 109 -13.24 9.78 0.39
N PRO A 110 -13.94 10.86 0.77
CA PRO A 110 -14.75 11.63 -0.18
C PRO A 110 -13.93 12.27 -1.30
N ARG A 111 -12.62 12.50 -1.09
CA ARG A 111 -11.72 13.01 -2.12
C ARG A 111 -11.26 11.92 -3.08
N ARG A 112 -10.79 10.79 -2.54
CA ARG A 112 -10.31 9.66 -3.33
C ARG A 112 -11.44 9.06 -4.16
N ASP A 113 -12.59 8.84 -3.54
CA ASP A 113 -13.70 8.13 -4.16
C ASP A 113 -14.27 8.95 -5.33
N VAL A 114 -14.38 10.28 -5.17
CA VAL A 114 -14.73 11.19 -6.27
C VAL A 114 -13.66 11.20 -7.36
N ALA A 115 -12.37 11.24 -7.02
CA ALA A 115 -11.29 11.21 -8.02
C ALA A 115 -11.29 9.94 -8.86
N LEU A 116 -11.56 8.79 -8.22
CA LEU A 116 -11.68 7.52 -8.90
C LEU A 116 -12.94 7.47 -9.79
N GLN A 117 -14.08 7.99 -9.34
CA GLN A 117 -15.30 8.05 -10.17
C GLN A 117 -15.14 8.95 -11.39
N ILE A 118 -14.46 10.10 -11.26
CA ILE A 118 -14.13 10.97 -12.40
C ILE A 118 -13.22 10.25 -13.38
N ARG A 119 -12.23 9.51 -12.87
CA ARG A 119 -11.24 8.79 -13.69
C ARG A 119 -11.81 7.60 -14.44
N TYR A 120 -12.73 6.86 -13.84
CA TYR A 120 -13.34 5.68 -14.42
C TYR A 120 -14.84 5.92 -14.64
N PRO A 121 -15.21 6.84 -15.56
CA PRO A 121 -16.61 7.14 -15.82
C PRO A 121 -17.33 5.88 -16.31
N ASN A 122 -18.61 5.75 -15.94
CA ASN A 122 -19.46 4.60 -16.28
C ASN A 122 -19.00 3.25 -15.70
N THR A 123 -18.02 3.23 -14.80
CA THR A 123 -17.57 2.01 -14.11
C THR A 123 -18.24 1.93 -12.73
N PRO A 124 -18.84 0.79 -12.34
CA PRO A 124 -19.39 0.62 -10.99
C PRO A 124 -18.30 0.80 -9.93
N MET A 125 -18.67 1.39 -8.79
CA MET A 125 -17.71 1.69 -7.71
C MET A 125 -16.99 0.44 -7.19
N GLU A 126 -17.63 -0.73 -7.22
CA GLU A 126 -17.02 -2.01 -6.83
C GLU A 126 -15.82 -2.38 -7.72
N GLU A 127 -15.99 -2.33 -9.05
CA GLU A 127 -14.94 -2.58 -10.04
C GLU A 127 -13.82 -1.54 -9.96
N ILE A 128 -14.18 -0.28 -9.72
CA ILE A 128 -13.22 0.80 -9.45
C ILE A 128 -12.38 0.48 -8.23
N MET A 129 -13.00 0.05 -7.12
CA MET A 129 -12.29 -0.26 -5.88
C MET A 129 -11.41 -1.50 -6.02
N LYS A 130 -11.86 -2.51 -6.78
CA LYS A 130 -11.04 -3.67 -7.16
C LYS A 130 -9.77 -3.23 -7.89
N THR A 131 -9.92 -2.38 -8.90
CA THR A 131 -8.80 -1.81 -9.67
C THR A 131 -7.88 -0.97 -8.79
N TYR A 132 -8.44 -0.14 -7.91
CA TYR A 132 -7.68 0.71 -7.00
C TYR A 132 -6.80 -0.11 -6.05
N PHE A 133 -7.35 -1.14 -5.40
CA PHE A 133 -6.60 -1.97 -4.47
C PHE A 133 -5.62 -2.90 -5.16
N GLN A 134 -5.93 -3.41 -6.36
CA GLN A 134 -4.96 -4.14 -7.17
C GLN A 134 -3.75 -3.25 -7.51
N LYS A 135 -3.96 -2.02 -7.97
CA LYS A 135 -2.86 -1.09 -8.21
C LYS A 135 -2.12 -0.71 -6.93
N LYS A 136 -2.80 -0.65 -5.77
CA LYS A 136 -2.12 -0.46 -4.47
C LYS A 136 -1.25 -1.65 -4.09
N LYS A 137 -1.67 -2.88 -4.43
CA LYS A 137 -0.87 -4.11 -4.30
C LYS A 137 0.37 -4.04 -5.18
N ASP A 138 0.22 -3.64 -6.44
CA ASP A 138 1.34 -3.48 -7.38
C ASP A 138 2.33 -2.41 -6.89
N LEU A 139 1.83 -1.26 -6.43
CA LEU A 139 2.66 -0.21 -5.83
C LEU A 139 3.38 -0.70 -4.57
N SER A 140 2.71 -1.51 -3.74
CA SER A 140 3.37 -2.13 -2.57
C SER A 140 4.54 -3.00 -3.00
N LYS A 141 4.35 -3.86 -4.02
CA LYS A 141 5.43 -4.70 -4.55
C LYS A 141 6.58 -3.85 -5.10
N LYS A 142 6.26 -2.79 -5.86
CA LYS A 142 7.25 -1.85 -6.42
C LYS A 142 8.08 -1.16 -5.33
N ILE A 143 7.44 -0.70 -4.26
CA ILE A 143 8.13 -0.10 -3.10
C ILE A 143 9.05 -1.12 -2.44
N LEU A 144 8.55 -2.30 -2.09
CA LEU A 144 9.37 -3.29 -1.36
C LEU A 144 10.54 -3.79 -2.21
N ALA A 145 10.33 -4.05 -3.50
CA ALA A 145 11.38 -4.50 -4.41
C ALA A 145 12.46 -3.44 -4.70
N SER A 146 12.20 -2.16 -4.40
CA SER A 146 13.18 -1.08 -4.55
C SER A 146 14.18 -1.00 -3.37
N ILE A 147 13.90 -1.69 -2.27
CA ILE A 147 14.77 -1.72 -1.08
C ILE A 147 15.93 -2.69 -1.36
N LYS A 148 17.12 -2.13 -1.62
CA LYS A 148 18.30 -2.88 -2.07
C LYS A 148 19.37 -3.11 -1.01
N ASN A 149 19.31 -2.37 0.11
CA ASN A 149 20.29 -2.54 1.18
C ASN A 149 20.06 -3.89 1.89
N HIS A 150 21.14 -4.50 2.38
CA HIS A 150 21.10 -5.86 2.93
C HIS A 150 20.06 -6.02 4.04
N ASP A 151 20.11 -5.14 5.05
CA ASP A 151 19.26 -5.23 6.24
C ASP A 151 17.78 -4.99 5.92
N GLY A 152 17.47 -4.01 5.07
CA GLY A 152 16.13 -3.75 4.59
C GLY A 152 15.59 -4.88 3.73
N LYS A 153 16.45 -5.48 2.89
CA LYS A 153 16.07 -6.61 2.04
C LYS A 153 15.67 -7.84 2.86
N GLU A 154 16.47 -8.21 3.86
CA GLU A 154 16.16 -9.32 4.77
C GLU A 154 14.78 -9.15 5.44
N LYS A 155 14.41 -7.91 5.77
CA LYS A 155 13.11 -7.57 6.37
C LYS A 155 11.95 -7.66 5.38
N VAL A 156 12.16 -7.34 4.09
CA VAL A 156 11.06 -7.26 3.11
C VAL A 156 10.89 -8.50 2.24
N ASP A 157 11.94 -9.30 2.05
CA ASP A 157 11.91 -10.56 1.29
C ASP A 157 10.76 -11.49 1.73
N PRO A 158 10.51 -11.69 3.04
CA PRO A 158 9.37 -12.50 3.50
C PRO A 158 8.00 -12.01 3.00
N TYR A 159 7.85 -10.71 2.76
CA TYR A 159 6.62 -10.11 2.26
C TYR A 159 6.57 -10.10 0.71
N LEU A 160 7.73 -10.05 0.05
CA LEU A 160 7.81 -10.16 -1.41
C LEU A 160 7.34 -11.54 -1.91
N ASP A 161 7.57 -12.60 -1.13
CA ASP A 161 7.09 -13.97 -1.39
C ASP A 161 5.54 -14.11 -1.39
N LEU A 162 4.83 -13.09 -0.91
CA LEU A 162 3.37 -13.04 -0.82
C LEU A 162 2.69 -12.47 -2.08
N PHE A 163 3.46 -11.94 -3.05
CA PHE A 163 2.94 -11.34 -4.30
C PHE A 163 3.09 -12.26 -5.50
#